data_AF-A0A3C1SX28-F1
#
_entry.id   AF-A0A3C1SX28-F1
#
_cell.length_a   1.000
_cell.length_b   1.000
_cell.length_c   1.000
_cell.angle_alpha   90.00
_cell.angle_beta   90.00
_cell.angle_gamma   90.00
#
_symmetry.space_group_name_H-M   'P 1'
#
loop_
_entity.id
_entity.type
_entity.pdbx_description
1 polymer ?
#
loop_
_entity_poly.entity_id
_entity_poly.type
_entity_poly.pdbx_seq_one_letter_code
_entity_poly.pdbx_strand_id
1 'polypeptide(L)'
;MKKQNFYHPKFIPTWFLIGFMKLGAKLPFAAQIFIGTGIGRLLYPLLSRFRKIAFINIAHCFPNKSSIEVENLVKQNFEAIGISLF
;
A
#
# COMPACT_ATOMS: atom_id res chain seq x y z
N MET A 1 -4.05 40.05 -7.25
CA MET A 1 -3.78 38.61 -6.99
C MET A 1 -5.10 37.84 -7.08
N LYS A 2 -5.26 36.91 -8.03
CA LYS A 2 -6.47 36.06 -8.12
C LYS A 2 -6.56 35.20 -6.86
N LYS A 3 -7.64 35.33 -6.07
CA LYS A 3 -7.92 34.42 -4.95
C LYS A 3 -8.13 33.03 -5.53
N GLN A 4 -7.23 32.09 -5.23
CA GLN A 4 -7.39 30.70 -5.62
C GLN A 4 -8.55 30.11 -4.80
N ASN A 5 -9.60 29.68 -5.49
CA ASN A 5 -10.75 29.02 -4.85
C ASN A 5 -10.57 27.50 -4.94
N PHE A 6 -10.19 26.89 -3.81
CA PHE A 6 -9.97 25.45 -3.72
C PHE A 6 -11.27 24.65 -3.47
N TYR A 7 -12.42 25.30 -3.38
CA TYR A 7 -13.72 24.65 -3.23
C TYR A 7 -14.40 24.29 -4.56
N HIS A 8 -13.70 24.48 -5.70
CA HIS A 8 -14.22 24.08 -7.00
C HIS A 8 -14.38 22.54 -7.08
N PRO A 9 -15.46 21.99 -7.67
CA PRO A 9 -15.71 20.54 -7.74
C PRO A 9 -14.55 19.70 -8.28
N LYS A 10 -13.72 20.28 -9.16
CA LYS A 10 -12.48 19.66 -9.66
C LYS A 10 -11.51 19.20 -8.56
N PHE A 11 -11.57 19.80 -7.37
CA PHE A 11 -10.70 19.47 -6.23
C PHE A 11 -11.32 18.47 -5.26
N ILE A 12 -12.55 17.98 -5.52
CA ILE A 12 -13.20 16.98 -4.66
C ILE A 12 -12.29 15.75 -4.42
N PRO A 13 -11.64 15.14 -5.44
CA PRO A 13 -10.75 14.01 -5.20
C PRO A 13 -9.54 14.36 -4.32
N THR A 14 -8.99 15.56 -4.49
CA THR A 14 -7.88 16.06 -3.66
C THR A 14 -8.31 16.22 -2.21
N TRP A 15 -9.49 16.80 -1.94
CA TRP A 15 -10.02 16.94 -0.59
C TRP A 15 -10.34 15.59 0.04
N PHE A 16 -10.86 14.63 -0.75
CA PHE A 16 -11.08 13.27 -0.27
C PHE A 16 -9.76 12.60 0.14
N LEU A 17 -8.71 12.71 -0.68
CA LEU A 17 -7.38 12.18 -0.35
C LEU A 17 -6.80 12.82 0.91
N ILE A 18 -6.86 14.14 1.04
CA ILE A 18 -6.40 14.86 2.24
C ILE A 18 -7.20 14.43 3.47
N GLY A 19 -8.52 14.28 3.33
CA GLY A 19 -9.41 13.79 4.39
C GLY A 19 -9.01 12.38 4.83
N PHE A 20 -8.81 11.47 3.87
CA PHE A 20 -8.34 10.11 4.13
C PHE A 20 -7.01 10.10 4.87
N MET A 21 -6.00 10.86 4.40
CA MET A 21 -4.69 10.95 5.07
C MET A 21 -4.83 11.47 6.50
N LYS A 22 -5.63 12.51 6.73
CA LYS A 22 -5.84 13.07 8.08
C LYS A 22 -6.54 12.11 9.03
N LEU A 23 -7.51 11.35 8.54
CA LEU A 23 -8.21 10.34 9.34
C LEU A 23 -7.32 9.13 9.60
N GLY A 24 -6.60 8.66 8.57
CA GLY A 24 -5.61 7.59 8.66
C GLY A 24 -4.53 7.90 9.70
N ALA A 25 -3.97 9.11 9.69
CA ALA A 25 -2.94 9.53 10.63
C ALA A 25 -3.42 9.61 12.09
N LYS A 26 -4.73 9.72 12.33
CA LYS A 26 -5.33 9.70 13.67
C LYS A 26 -5.69 8.31 14.16
N LEU A 27 -5.64 7.31 13.27
CA LEU A 27 -5.97 5.94 13.60
C LEU A 27 -4.86 5.34 14.47
N PRO A 28 -5.19 4.56 15.53
CA PRO A 28 -4.17 3.87 16.31
C PRO A 28 -3.30 2.98 15.41
N PHE A 29 -2.00 2.96 15.65
CA PHE A 29 -1.04 2.22 14.83
C PHE A 29 -1.40 0.73 14.66
N ALA A 30 -1.92 0.10 15.71
CA ALA A 30 -2.39 -1.29 15.64
C ALA A 30 -3.53 -1.49 14.62
N ALA A 31 -4.44 -0.52 14.50
CA ALA A 31 -5.52 -0.57 13.52
C ALA A 31 -5.01 -0.30 12.09
N GLN A 32 -4.01 0.59 11.92
CA GLN A 32 -3.34 0.77 10.64
C GLN A 32 -2.66 -0.52 10.17
N ILE A 33 -1.96 -1.22 11.07
CA ILE A 33 -1.37 -2.53 10.77
C ILE A 33 -2.45 -3.52 10.35
N PHE A 34 -3.51 -3.69 11.15
CA PHE A 34 -4.56 -4.66 10.87
C PHE A 34 -5.24 -4.42 9.52
N ILE A 35 -5.67 -3.19 9.26
CA ILE A 35 -6.35 -2.82 8.01
C ILE A 35 -5.36 -2.92 6.84
N GLY A 36 -4.15 -2.39 7.02
CA GLY A 36 -3.10 -2.39 6.00
C GLY A 36 -2.69 -3.80 5.58
N THR A 37 -2.48 -4.71 6.52
CA THR A 37 -2.24 -6.13 6.24
C THR A 37 -3.40 -6.73 5.44
N GLY A 38 -4.65 -6.43 5.81
CA GLY A 38 -5.83 -6.86 5.06
C GLY A 38 -5.82 -6.36 3.61
N ILE A 39 -5.54 -5.07 3.40
CA ILE A 39 -5.42 -4.48 2.06
C ILE A 39 -4.31 -5.16 1.26
N GLY A 40 -3.13 -5.32 1.86
CA GLY A 40 -1.99 -5.98 1.20
C GLY A 40 -2.30 -7.40 0.74
N ARG A 41 -3.00 -8.18 1.58
CA ARG A 41 -3.47 -9.54 1.24
C ARG A 41 -4.47 -9.54 0.09
N LEU A 42 -5.35 -8.55 0.00
CA LEU A 42 -6.29 -8.40 -1.12
C LEU A 42 -5.58 -7.96 -2.41
N LEU A 43 -4.55 -7.12 -2.30
CA LEU A 43 -3.76 -6.67 -3.45
C LEU A 43 -2.89 -7.79 -4.05
N TYR A 44 -2.41 -8.73 -3.23
CA TYR A 44 -1.54 -9.82 -3.67
C TYR A 44 -2.10 -10.63 -4.87
N PRO A 45 -3.35 -11.15 -4.84
CA PRO A 45 -3.93 -11.83 -5.98
C PRO A 45 -4.37 -10.88 -7.11
N LEU A 46 -4.75 -9.63 -6.79
CA LEU A 46 -5.26 -8.66 -7.77
C LEU A 46 -4.16 -8.09 -8.67
N LEU A 47 -2.97 -7.84 -8.11
CA LEU A 47 -1.86 -7.18 -8.77
C LEU A 47 -0.80 -8.19 -9.26
N SER A 48 -1.21 -9.10 -10.14
CA SER A 48 -0.38 -10.21 -10.65
C SER A 48 0.95 -9.77 -11.25
N ARG A 49 0.97 -8.64 -11.98
CA ARG A 49 2.20 -8.05 -12.54
C ARG A 49 3.18 -7.61 -11.44
N PHE A 50 2.70 -6.90 -10.43
CA PHE A 50 3.53 -6.44 -9.32
C PHE A 50 4.03 -7.61 -8.47
N ARG A 51 3.21 -8.66 -8.30
CA ARG A 51 3.61 -9.89 -7.64
C ARG A 51 4.79 -10.55 -8.35
N LYS A 52 4.75 -10.63 -9.68
CA LYS A 52 5.87 -11.18 -10.48
C LYS A 52 7.14 -10.35 -10.31
N ILE A 53 7.03 -9.01 -10.35
CA ILE A 53 8.17 -8.11 -10.14
C ILE A 53 8.77 -8.30 -8.75
N ALA A 54 7.94 -8.32 -7.72
CA ALA A 54 8.39 -8.54 -6.34
C ALA A 54 9.07 -9.90 -6.18
N PHE A 55 8.53 -10.97 -6.79
CA PHE A 55 9.15 -12.29 -6.75
C PHE A 55 10.55 -12.28 -7.39
N ILE A 56 10.69 -11.71 -8.60
CA ILE A 56 11.98 -11.61 -9.29
C ILE A 56 12.98 -10.83 -8.44
N ASN A 57 12.58 -9.66 -7.93
CA ASN A 57 13.46 -8.81 -7.13
C ASN A 57 13.90 -9.52 -5.83
N ILE A 58 12.97 -10.14 -5.10
CA ILE A 58 13.27 -10.84 -3.84
C ILE A 58 14.14 -12.07 -4.11
N ALA A 59 13.87 -12.83 -5.17
CA ALA A 59 14.71 -13.98 -5.55
C ALA A 59 16.14 -13.55 -5.88
N HIS A 60 16.31 -12.42 -6.58
CA HIS A 60 17.64 -11.86 -6.86
C HIS A 60 18.35 -11.35 -5.61
N CYS A 61 17.64 -10.68 -4.71
CA CYS A 61 18.22 -10.18 -3.45
C CYS A 61 18.57 -11.30 -2.47
N PHE A 62 17.86 -12.43 -2.52
CA PHE A 62 18.04 -13.56 -1.61
C PHE A 62 18.25 -14.89 -2.36
N PRO A 63 19.38 -15.05 -3.07
CA PRO A 63 19.62 -16.18 -3.97
C PRO A 63 19.66 -17.54 -3.25
N ASN A 64 19.92 -17.56 -1.94
CA ASN A 64 20.00 -18.79 -1.14
C ASN A 64 18.63 -19.24 -0.58
N LYS A 65 17.55 -18.49 -0.82
CA LYS A 65 16.21 -18.85 -0.35
C LYS A 65 15.50 -19.77 -1.33
N SER A 66 14.74 -20.72 -0.80
CA SER A 66 13.83 -21.54 -1.59
C SER A 66 12.71 -20.69 -2.21
N SER A 67 12.08 -21.20 -3.27
CA SER A 67 10.94 -20.53 -3.93
C SER A 67 9.77 -20.27 -2.97
N ILE A 68 9.54 -21.16 -2.01
CA ILE A 68 8.50 -21.03 -0.97
C ILE A 68 8.83 -19.88 -0.02
N GLU A 69 10.09 -19.78 0.43
CA GLU A 69 10.53 -18.65 1.28
C GLU A 69 10.43 -17.32 0.53
N VAL A 70 10.81 -17.28 -0.74
CA VAL A 70 10.65 -16.09 -1.58
C VAL A 70 9.18 -15.72 -1.69
N GLU A 71 8.29 -16.66 -1.97
CA GLU A 71 6.85 -16.39 -2.08
C GLU A 71 6.27 -15.83 -0.76
N ASN A 72 6.70 -16.35 0.38
CA ASN A 72 6.31 -15.85 1.69
C ASN A 72 6.80 -14.41 1.92
N LEU A 73 8.04 -14.09 1.51
CA LEU A 73 8.55 -12.72 1.55
C LEU A 73 7.80 -11.79 0.60
N VAL A 74 7.37 -12.27 -0.57
CA VAL A 74 6.51 -11.48 -1.46
C VAL A 74 5.17 -11.19 -0.79
N LYS A 75 4.53 -12.17 -0.15
CA LYS A 75 3.27 -11.95 0.60
C LYS A 75 3.45 -10.91 1.71
N GLN A 76 4.51 -11.03 2.50
CA GLN A 76 4.85 -10.04 3.55
C GLN A 76 5.13 -8.65 2.98
N ASN A 77 5.80 -8.56 1.85
CA ASN A 77 6.03 -7.28 1.17
C ASN A 77 4.71 -6.62 0.73
N PHE A 78 3.75 -7.41 0.24
CA PHE A 78 2.42 -6.89 -0.07
C PHE A 78 1.66 -6.42 1.16
N GLU A 79 1.74 -7.15 2.28
CA GLU A 79 1.21 -6.71 3.58
C GLU A 79 1.82 -5.36 4.00
N ALA A 80 3.15 -5.23 3.91
CA ALA A 80 3.86 -3.99 4.22
C ALA A 80 3.44 -2.82 3.31
N ILE A 81 3.25 -3.06 2.01
CA ILE A 81 2.72 -2.05 1.07
C ILE A 81 1.32 -1.59 1.51
N GLY A 82 0.45 -2.52 1.91
CA GLY A 82 -0.88 -2.16 2.40
C GLY A 82 -0.85 -1.33 3.68
N ILE A 83 0.07 -1.64 4.61
CA ILE A 83 0.30 -0.84 5.82
C ILE A 83 0.81 0.57 5.47
N SER A 84 1.68 0.70 4.47
CA SER A 84 2.25 1.99 4.05
C SER A 84 1.25 3.00 3.46
N LEU A 85 -0.02 2.61 3.30
CA LEU A 85 -1.09 3.50 2.83
C LEU A 85 -1.61 4.46 3.92
N PHE A 86 -1.25 4.22 5.18
CA PHE A 86 -1.67 5.01 6.35
C PHE A 86 -0.50 5.81 6.93
#